data_AF-A0A381U295-F1
#
_entry.id   AF-A0A381U295-F1
#
_cell.length_a   1.000
_cell.length_b   1.000
_cell.length_c   1.000
_cell.angle_alpha   90.00
_cell.angle_beta   90.00
_cell.angle_gamma   90.00
#
_symmetry.space_group_name_H-M   'P 1'
#
loop_
_entity.id
_entity.type
_entity.pdbx_description
1 polymer ?
#
loop_
_entity_poly.entity_id
_entity_poly.type
_entity_poly.pdbx_seq_one_letter_code
_entity_poly.pdbx_strand_id
1 'polypeptide(L)'
;MNSHVLNGIVAFLAFSIAVSAYAAGDLAKGKTTYEICAVCHGADGEGTPELNVPKIGGQEEWYVARQLQNFKAGLRAPDTSDLYGTQMRALSMTLADDQEITDVSAYVASLSPAAVVDTVSGDVAQGKAAYAICVTCHGANGEGNQALNSPKLAGQHDWYTVRQLQNYKSGVRGGDPKNVFDTQMRPMAMVLTTDAAVDNIAAYINSLD
;
A
#
# COMPACT_ATOMS: atom_id res chain seq x y z
N MET A 1 -47.35 -47.70 39.44
CA MET A 1 -47.14 -46.69 38.39
C MET A 1 -46.31 -45.57 39.00
N ASN A 2 -44.98 -45.66 38.92
CA ASN A 2 -44.07 -44.61 39.39
C ASN A 2 -43.49 -43.90 38.18
N SER A 3 -43.82 -42.62 38.01
CA SER A 3 -43.13 -41.74 37.07
C SER A 3 -42.29 -40.75 37.86
N HIS A 4 -40.97 -41.00 37.96
CA HIS A 4 -40.02 -39.98 38.35
C HIS A 4 -39.48 -39.32 37.08
N VAL A 5 -39.79 -38.05 36.91
CA VAL A 5 -39.36 -37.21 35.80
C VAL A 5 -38.30 -36.25 36.34
N LEU A 6 -37.12 -36.35 35.71
CA LEU A 6 -36.15 -35.31 35.37
C LEU A 6 -35.49 -34.47 36.49
N ASN A 7 -34.16 -34.35 36.41
CA ASN A 7 -33.46 -33.05 36.44
C ASN A 7 -31.99 -33.24 36.02
N GLY A 8 -31.73 -33.09 34.71
CA GLY A 8 -30.39 -32.96 34.16
C GLY A 8 -30.08 -31.49 33.89
N ILE A 9 -29.26 -30.88 34.73
CA ILE A 9 -28.75 -29.51 34.51
C ILE A 9 -27.59 -29.61 33.51
N VAL A 10 -27.82 -29.17 32.27
CA VAL A 10 -26.77 -28.98 31.26
C VAL A 10 -26.17 -27.59 31.44
N ALA A 11 -24.97 -27.51 32.01
CA ALA A 11 -24.21 -26.27 32.11
C ALA A 11 -23.55 -25.96 30.76
N PHE A 12 -24.03 -24.92 30.08
CA PHE A 12 -23.38 -24.37 28.89
C PHE A 12 -22.19 -23.50 29.32
N LEU A 13 -20.95 -23.96 29.08
CA LEU A 13 -19.77 -23.10 29.12
C LEU A 13 -19.78 -22.18 27.89
N ALA A 14 -19.99 -20.89 28.11
CA ALA A 14 -19.82 -19.87 27.07
C ALA A 14 -18.33 -19.62 26.82
N PHE A 15 -17.81 -20.09 25.70
CA PHE A 15 -16.46 -19.79 25.24
C PHE A 15 -16.47 -18.37 24.65
N SER A 16 -15.93 -17.41 25.40
CA SER A 16 -15.79 -16.02 24.94
C SER A 16 -14.64 -15.96 23.94
N ILE A 17 -14.96 -15.87 22.66
CA ILE A 17 -13.98 -15.57 21.62
C ILE A 17 -13.65 -14.09 21.76
N ALA A 18 -12.48 -13.79 22.33
CA ALA A 18 -11.93 -12.45 22.30
C ALA A 18 -11.55 -12.13 20.85
N VAL A 19 -12.45 -11.45 20.15
CA VAL A 19 -12.14 -10.79 18.89
C VAL A 19 -11.27 -9.59 19.28
N SER A 20 -9.96 -9.69 19.03
CA SER A 20 -9.06 -8.54 19.13
C SER A 20 -9.50 -7.52 18.08
N ALA A 21 -10.29 -6.54 18.50
CA ALA A 21 -10.53 -5.34 17.73
C ALA A 21 -9.22 -4.53 17.75
N TYR A 22 -8.58 -4.37 16.59
CA TYR A 22 -7.51 -3.38 16.46
C TYR A 22 -8.09 -2.00 16.78
N ALA A 23 -7.43 -1.27 17.66
CA ALA A 23 -7.82 0.10 17.95
C ALA A 23 -7.51 0.97 16.71
N ALA A 24 -8.35 1.98 16.46
CA ALA A 24 -8.04 2.98 15.45
C ALA A 24 -6.65 3.61 15.72
N GLY A 25 -5.96 4.04 14.66
CA GLY A 25 -4.62 4.60 14.78
C GLY A 25 -4.57 5.86 15.65
N ASP A 26 -3.63 5.91 16.58
CA ASP A 26 -3.33 7.08 17.42
C ASP A 26 -2.36 8.01 16.67
N LEU A 27 -2.85 9.15 16.19
CA LEU A 27 -2.05 10.12 15.44
C LEU A 27 -0.85 10.67 16.23
N ALA A 28 -0.93 10.79 17.55
CA ALA A 28 0.16 11.32 18.36
C ALA A 28 1.31 10.32 18.48
N LYS A 29 0.98 9.04 18.65
CA LYS A 29 1.96 7.95 18.61
C LYS A 29 2.51 7.76 17.21
N GLY A 30 1.64 7.77 16.20
CA GLY A 30 2.01 7.67 14.79
C GLY A 30 2.99 8.76 14.37
N LYS A 31 2.77 10.00 14.83
CA LYS A 31 3.72 11.11 14.63
C LYS A 31 5.08 10.82 15.23
N THR A 32 5.12 10.29 16.45
CA THR A 32 6.38 9.94 17.13
C THR A 32 7.14 8.86 16.36
N THR A 33 6.46 7.78 15.95
CA THR A 33 7.05 6.72 15.13
C THR A 33 7.52 7.26 13.77
N TYR A 34 6.77 8.20 13.19
CA TYR A 34 7.08 8.78 11.88
C TYR A 34 8.37 9.61 11.86
N GLU A 35 8.88 10.10 13.00
CA GLU A 35 10.11 10.90 13.05
C GLU A 35 11.30 10.20 12.38
N ILE A 36 11.38 8.87 12.48
CA ILE A 36 12.41 8.06 11.80
C ILE A 36 12.14 7.97 10.29
N CYS A 37 10.87 7.83 9.90
CA CYS A 37 10.46 7.75 8.50
C CYS A 37 10.71 9.06 7.76
N ALA A 38 10.51 10.19 8.43
CA ALA A 38 10.66 11.54 7.90
C ALA A 38 12.09 11.83 7.41
N VAL A 39 13.10 11.14 7.95
CA VAL A 39 14.51 11.27 7.52
C VAL A 39 14.66 11.02 6.01
N CYS A 40 13.89 10.09 5.44
CA CYS A 40 13.92 9.78 4.03
C CYS A 40 12.69 10.32 3.28
N HIS A 41 11.51 10.17 3.88
CA HIS A 41 10.24 10.51 3.23
C HIS A 41 9.85 11.99 3.33
N GLY A 42 10.59 12.80 4.09
CA GLY A 42 10.27 14.21 4.32
C GLY A 42 9.31 14.42 5.48
N ALA A 43 9.14 15.68 5.90
CA ALA A 43 8.32 16.01 7.07
C ALA A 43 6.82 15.82 6.81
N ASP A 44 6.40 16.05 5.56
CA ASP A 44 5.02 15.91 5.10
C ASP A 44 4.84 14.65 4.23
N GLY A 45 5.86 13.79 4.14
CA GLY A 45 5.84 12.58 3.34
C GLY A 45 5.93 12.84 1.84
N GLU A 46 6.52 13.95 1.42
CA GLU A 46 6.70 14.38 0.04
C GLU A 46 7.66 13.49 -0.78
N GLY A 47 8.56 12.77 -0.11
CA GLY A 47 9.60 11.96 -0.74
C GLY A 47 10.76 12.80 -1.31
N THR A 48 11.83 12.12 -1.71
CA THR A 48 13.05 12.73 -2.26
C THR A 48 13.44 12.00 -3.55
N PRO A 49 13.10 12.55 -4.75
CA PRO A 49 13.42 11.93 -6.03
C PRO A 49 14.90 11.58 -6.20
N GLU A 50 15.80 12.44 -5.72
CA GLU A 50 17.25 12.26 -5.79
C GLU A 50 17.72 11.01 -5.04
N LEU A 51 17.00 10.64 -3.97
CA LEU A 51 17.26 9.46 -3.16
C LEU A 51 16.32 8.29 -3.49
N ASN A 52 15.51 8.40 -4.55
CA ASN A 52 14.55 7.38 -4.96
C ASN A 52 13.50 7.02 -3.88
N VAL A 53 13.20 7.98 -3.01
CA VAL A 53 12.22 7.84 -1.94
C VAL A 53 10.87 8.40 -2.40
N PRO A 54 9.80 7.59 -2.43
CA PRO A 54 8.52 8.04 -2.95
C PRO A 54 7.77 8.92 -1.95
N LYS A 55 6.78 9.63 -2.48
CA LYS A 55 5.76 10.31 -1.70
C LYS A 55 4.90 9.25 -1.00
N ILE A 56 4.68 9.42 0.28
CA ILE A 56 3.81 8.58 1.10
C ILE A 56 2.71 9.39 1.80
N GLY A 57 2.90 10.69 1.98
CA GLY A 57 1.94 11.55 2.64
C GLY A 57 0.60 11.62 1.88
N GLY A 58 -0.50 11.45 2.62
CA GLY A 58 -1.86 11.45 2.07
C GLY A 58 -2.23 10.16 1.33
N GLN A 59 -1.42 9.11 1.43
CA GLN A 59 -1.77 7.78 0.97
C GLN A 59 -2.72 7.11 1.97
N GLU A 60 -3.58 6.21 1.49
CA GLU A 60 -4.62 5.59 2.30
C GLU A 60 -4.04 4.74 3.43
N GLU A 61 -4.53 4.93 4.66
CA GLU A 61 -4.07 4.24 5.88
C GLU A 61 -4.00 2.72 5.68
N TRP A 62 -5.07 2.13 5.12
CA TRP A 62 -5.15 0.69 4.88
C TRP A 62 -4.06 0.19 3.93
N TYR A 63 -3.68 1.01 2.94
CA TYR A 63 -2.65 0.64 1.98
C TYR A 63 -1.27 0.76 2.60
N VAL A 64 -1.00 1.85 3.33
CA VAL A 64 0.27 2.06 4.05
C VAL A 64 0.51 0.93 5.05
N ALA A 65 -0.49 0.59 5.87
CA ALA A 65 -0.42 -0.48 6.84
C ALA A 65 -0.09 -1.82 6.15
N ARG A 66 -0.81 -2.14 5.06
CA ARG A 66 -0.55 -3.35 4.27
C ARG A 66 0.87 -3.37 3.69
N GLN A 67 1.39 -2.24 3.20
CA GLN A 67 2.75 -2.21 2.66
C GLN A 67 3.80 -2.42 3.75
N LEU A 68 3.65 -1.78 4.91
CA LEU A 68 4.56 -1.98 6.05
C LEU A 68 4.52 -3.44 6.54
N GLN A 69 3.34 -4.05 6.63
CA GLN A 69 3.20 -5.47 6.95
C GLN A 69 3.87 -6.36 5.89
N ASN A 70 3.66 -6.10 4.60
CA ASN A 70 4.29 -6.87 3.52
C ASN A 70 5.81 -6.74 3.54
N PHE A 71 6.35 -5.56 3.80
CA PHE A 71 7.78 -5.34 3.98
C PHE A 71 8.31 -6.10 5.21
N LYS A 72 7.67 -5.94 6.37
CA LYS A 72 8.03 -6.63 7.63
C LYS A 72 8.02 -8.16 7.47
N ALA A 73 7.05 -8.70 6.73
CA ALA A 73 6.92 -10.14 6.45
C ALA A 73 7.83 -10.64 5.32
N GLY A 74 8.52 -9.74 4.59
CA GLY A 74 9.32 -10.10 3.42
C GLY A 74 8.50 -10.51 2.18
N LEU A 75 7.20 -10.23 2.18
CA LEU A 75 6.30 -10.42 1.02
C LEU A 75 6.47 -9.34 -0.05
N ARG A 76 7.10 -8.22 0.32
CA ARG A 76 7.58 -7.17 -0.58
C ARG A 76 9.06 -6.95 -0.32
N ALA A 77 9.86 -6.88 -1.39
CA ALA A 77 11.31 -6.97 -1.35
C ALA A 77 11.81 -8.23 -0.61
N PRO A 78 11.48 -9.44 -1.13
CA PRO A 78 11.90 -10.71 -0.52
C PRO A 78 13.42 -10.91 -0.53
N ASP A 79 14.11 -10.32 -1.50
CA ASP A 79 15.56 -10.35 -1.69
C ASP A 79 16.12 -8.96 -2.07
N THR A 80 17.37 -8.90 -2.54
CA THR A 80 18.10 -7.67 -2.86
C THR A 80 17.83 -7.11 -4.26
N SER A 81 16.92 -7.70 -5.04
CA SER A 81 16.55 -7.21 -6.38
C SER A 81 15.77 -5.88 -6.33
N ASP A 82 15.13 -5.56 -5.20
CA ASP A 82 14.51 -4.26 -4.93
C ASP A 82 15.31 -3.51 -3.85
N LEU A 83 16.40 -2.84 -4.24
CA LEU A 83 17.30 -2.15 -3.29
C LEU A 83 16.55 -1.22 -2.32
N TYR A 84 15.64 -0.40 -2.85
CA TYR A 84 14.87 0.57 -2.06
C TYR A 84 13.79 -0.14 -1.22
N GLY A 85 13.19 -1.19 -1.74
CA GLY A 85 12.27 -2.04 -0.98
C GLY A 85 12.97 -2.80 0.17
N THR A 86 14.21 -3.25 -0.01
CA THR A 86 14.99 -3.90 1.05
C THR A 86 15.29 -2.94 2.20
N GLN A 87 15.52 -1.65 1.91
CA GLN A 87 15.64 -0.62 2.95
C GLN A 87 14.32 -0.50 3.73
N MET A 88 13.18 -0.39 3.04
CA MET A 88 11.87 -0.35 3.70
C MET A 88 11.55 -1.61 4.50
N ARG A 89 12.00 -2.78 4.07
CA ARG A 89 11.90 -4.02 4.84
C ARG A 89 12.65 -3.92 6.17
N ALA A 90 13.91 -3.45 6.15
CA ALA A 90 14.69 -3.28 7.38
C ALA A 90 14.01 -2.32 8.36
N LEU A 91 13.48 -1.19 7.87
CA LEU A 91 12.76 -0.22 8.69
C LEU A 91 11.41 -0.77 9.20
N SER A 92 10.66 -1.49 8.36
CA SER A 92 9.37 -2.06 8.79
C SER A 92 9.54 -3.14 9.86
N MET A 93 10.72 -3.77 9.96
CA MET A 93 11.04 -4.71 11.03
C MET A 93 11.26 -4.03 12.39
N THR A 94 11.53 -2.72 12.44
CA THR A 94 11.73 -2.01 13.71
C THR A 94 10.43 -1.64 14.41
N LEU A 95 9.31 -1.60 13.68
CA LEU A 95 7.98 -1.39 14.25
C LEU A 95 7.63 -2.56 15.16
N ALA A 96 7.29 -2.32 16.42
CA ALA A 96 7.18 -3.33 17.46
C ALA A 96 6.02 -4.30 17.19
N ASP A 97 4.86 -3.77 16.84
CA ASP A 97 3.61 -4.53 16.70
C ASP A 97 2.66 -3.92 15.65
N ASP A 98 1.51 -4.55 15.47
CA ASP A 98 0.49 -4.12 14.51
C ASP A 98 -0.17 -2.79 14.90
N GLN A 99 -0.17 -2.43 16.19
CA GLN A 99 -0.70 -1.14 16.63
C GLN A 99 0.23 -0.01 16.19
N GLU A 100 1.54 -0.18 16.31
CA GLU A 100 2.50 0.82 15.84
C GLU A 100 2.42 1.01 14.30
N ILE A 101 2.22 -0.07 13.55
CA ILE A 101 1.94 0.00 12.09
C ILE A 101 0.67 0.81 11.83
N THR A 102 -0.40 0.54 12.59
CA THR A 102 -1.69 1.24 12.44
C THR A 102 -1.54 2.73 12.76
N ASP A 103 -0.89 3.07 13.87
CA ASP A 103 -0.66 4.44 14.33
C ASP A 103 0.14 5.25 13.30
N VAL A 104 1.27 4.74 12.81
CA VAL A 104 2.10 5.44 11.81
C VAL A 104 1.40 5.54 10.46
N SER A 105 0.60 4.53 10.07
CA SER A 105 -0.18 4.55 8.83
C SER A 105 -1.27 5.61 8.86
N ALA A 106 -1.97 5.75 10.00
CA ALA A 106 -2.95 6.80 10.20
C ALA A 106 -2.31 8.19 10.15
N TYR A 107 -1.13 8.35 10.76
CA TYR A 107 -0.38 9.61 10.69
C TYR A 107 0.02 9.95 9.25
N VAL A 108 0.61 9.01 8.50
CA VAL A 108 0.98 9.19 7.09
C VAL A 108 -0.22 9.57 6.23
N ALA A 109 -1.37 8.94 6.45
CA ALA A 109 -2.61 9.25 5.74
C ALA A 109 -3.15 10.66 6.04
N SER A 110 -2.82 11.21 7.21
CA SER A 110 -3.21 12.58 7.59
C SER A 110 -2.33 13.68 6.98
N LEU A 111 -1.16 13.32 6.44
CA LEU A 111 -0.23 14.28 5.83
C LEU A 111 -0.76 14.81 4.50
N SER A 112 -0.39 16.05 4.17
CA SER A 112 -0.79 16.71 2.93
C SER A 112 0.42 17.38 2.26
N PRO A 113 1.33 16.58 1.65
CA PRO A 113 2.48 17.12 0.96
C PRO A 113 2.06 17.89 -0.29
N ALA A 114 2.93 18.79 -0.74
CA ALA A 114 2.75 19.51 -1.99
C ALA A 114 2.60 18.55 -3.19
N ALA A 115 2.09 19.09 -4.30
CA ALA A 115 2.06 18.38 -5.57
C ALA A 115 3.48 18.01 -6.00
N VAL A 116 3.64 16.82 -6.58
CA VAL A 116 4.92 16.37 -7.12
C VAL A 116 5.18 17.04 -8.47
N VAL A 117 6.44 17.11 -8.87
CA VAL A 117 6.84 17.65 -10.18
C VAL A 117 6.99 16.51 -11.17
N ASP A 118 6.51 16.72 -12.39
CA ASP A 118 6.63 15.78 -13.51
C ASP A 118 8.10 15.59 -13.90
N THR A 119 8.55 14.34 -13.98
CA THR A 119 9.93 13.96 -14.35
C THR A 119 10.01 12.98 -15.53
N VAL A 120 8.93 12.27 -15.82
CA VAL A 120 8.82 11.28 -16.91
C VAL A 120 8.17 11.92 -18.12
N SER A 121 8.84 11.82 -19.27
CA SER A 121 8.31 12.29 -20.55
C SER A 121 7.46 11.18 -21.20
N GLY A 122 6.14 11.33 -21.17
CA GLY A 122 5.18 10.44 -21.83
C GLY A 122 4.09 11.19 -22.60
N ASP A 123 3.43 10.50 -23.54
CA ASP A 123 2.23 10.98 -24.21
C ASP A 123 1.01 10.75 -23.32
N VAL A 124 0.51 11.84 -22.71
CA VAL A 124 -0.64 11.84 -21.79
C VAL A 124 -1.92 11.32 -22.47
N ALA A 125 -2.11 11.59 -23.78
CA ALA A 125 -3.31 11.13 -24.49
C ALA A 125 -3.28 9.61 -24.71
N GLN A 126 -2.12 9.06 -25.07
CA GLN A 126 -1.93 7.60 -25.13
C GLN A 126 -2.00 6.97 -23.74
N GLY A 127 -1.47 7.63 -22.72
CA GLY A 127 -1.56 7.20 -21.32
C GLY A 127 -3.00 7.10 -20.83
N LYS A 128 -3.81 8.11 -21.13
CA LYS A 128 -5.25 8.12 -20.84
C LYS A 128 -5.98 6.95 -21.50
N ALA A 129 -5.68 6.68 -22.77
CA ALA A 129 -6.29 5.57 -23.49
C ALA A 129 -5.90 4.21 -22.86
N ALA A 130 -4.64 4.03 -22.48
CA ALA A 130 -4.16 2.82 -21.82
C ALA A 130 -4.73 2.66 -20.39
N TYR A 131 -4.88 3.76 -19.65
CA TYR A 131 -5.42 3.76 -18.29
C TYR A 131 -6.89 3.31 -18.21
N ALA A 132 -7.63 3.27 -19.32
CA ALA A 132 -9.03 2.82 -19.34
C ALA A 132 -9.25 1.44 -18.69
N ILE A 133 -8.27 0.55 -18.75
CA ILE A 133 -8.32 -0.79 -18.12
C ILE A 133 -8.10 -0.69 -16.59
N CYS A 134 -7.37 0.34 -16.14
CA CYS A 134 -7.01 0.56 -14.74
C CYS A 134 -8.15 1.19 -13.94
N VAL A 135 -9.02 1.99 -14.59
CA VAL A 135 -10.12 2.77 -13.97
C VAL A 135 -11.01 1.94 -13.06
N THR A 136 -11.36 0.72 -13.47
CA THR A 136 -12.25 -0.17 -12.69
C THR A 136 -11.73 -0.40 -11.28
N CYS A 137 -10.41 -0.47 -11.12
CA CYS A 137 -9.76 -0.76 -9.85
C CYS A 137 -9.25 0.49 -9.17
N HIS A 138 -8.58 1.39 -9.90
CA HIS A 138 -7.92 2.56 -9.32
C HIS A 138 -8.76 3.84 -9.36
N GLY A 139 -9.96 3.79 -9.93
CA GLY A 139 -10.82 4.96 -10.08
C GLY A 139 -10.48 5.81 -11.30
N ALA A 140 -11.43 6.64 -11.72
CA ALA A 140 -11.32 7.45 -12.93
C ALA A 140 -10.25 8.55 -12.78
N ASN A 141 -10.09 9.06 -11.56
CA ASN A 141 -9.11 10.07 -11.17
C ASN A 141 -7.94 9.44 -10.41
N GLY A 142 -7.78 8.12 -10.41
CA GLY A 142 -6.69 7.48 -9.65
C GLY A 142 -6.87 7.59 -8.12
N GLU A 143 -8.10 7.81 -7.66
CA GLU A 143 -8.46 7.99 -6.25
C GLU A 143 -8.35 6.71 -5.41
N GLY A 144 -8.23 5.54 -6.06
CA GLY A 144 -8.19 4.25 -5.40
C GLY A 144 -9.58 3.65 -5.15
N ASN A 145 -9.58 2.38 -4.75
CA ASN A 145 -10.77 1.65 -4.35
C ASN A 145 -10.39 0.58 -3.32
N GLN A 146 -10.63 0.88 -2.04
CA GLN A 146 -10.34 -0.03 -0.94
C GLN A 146 -11.10 -1.37 -1.06
N ALA A 147 -12.34 -1.36 -1.55
CA ALA A 147 -13.13 -2.59 -1.72
C ALA A 147 -12.50 -3.54 -2.75
N LEU A 148 -11.74 -2.99 -3.70
CA LEU A 148 -10.97 -3.74 -4.69
C LEU A 148 -9.47 -3.82 -4.34
N ASN A 149 -9.08 -3.45 -3.12
CA ASN A 149 -7.69 -3.51 -2.64
C ASN A 149 -6.69 -2.71 -3.49
N SER A 150 -7.18 -1.71 -4.20
CA SER A 150 -6.45 -0.93 -5.19
C SER A 150 -6.16 0.46 -4.61
N PRO A 151 -4.89 0.84 -4.42
CA PRO A 151 -4.55 2.11 -3.79
C PRO A 151 -4.83 3.32 -4.68
N LYS A 152 -4.91 4.48 -4.05
CA LYS A 152 -4.73 5.78 -4.69
C LYS A 152 -3.40 5.83 -5.47
N LEU A 153 -3.49 6.26 -6.73
CA LEU A 153 -2.36 6.49 -7.64
C LEU A 153 -2.10 7.98 -7.90
N ALA A 154 -3.15 8.81 -7.86
CA ALA A 154 -3.04 10.24 -8.16
C ALA A 154 -2.07 10.97 -7.22
N GLY A 155 -1.33 11.91 -7.79
CA GLY A 155 -0.36 12.74 -7.06
C GLY A 155 0.87 11.99 -6.53
N GLN A 156 1.15 10.78 -7.02
CA GLN A 156 2.40 10.05 -6.77
C GLN A 156 3.46 10.42 -7.82
N HIS A 157 4.73 10.39 -7.43
CA HIS A 157 5.85 10.59 -8.37
C HIS A 157 5.76 9.63 -9.57
N ASP A 158 5.82 10.19 -10.78
CA ASP A 158 5.78 9.42 -12.03
C ASP A 158 6.93 8.42 -12.15
N TRP A 159 8.16 8.79 -11.77
CA TRP A 159 9.31 7.90 -11.74
C TRP A 159 9.08 6.69 -10.81
N TYR A 160 8.36 6.90 -9.70
CA TYR A 160 8.04 5.81 -8.78
C TYR A 160 7.01 4.88 -9.40
N THR A 161 6.00 5.45 -10.07
CA THR A 161 4.99 4.69 -10.81
C THR A 161 5.64 3.83 -11.90
N VAL A 162 6.56 4.39 -12.70
CA VAL A 162 7.36 3.65 -13.67
C VAL A 162 8.09 2.49 -12.99
N ARG A 163 8.83 2.77 -11.90
CA ARG A 163 9.57 1.75 -11.16
C ARG A 163 8.67 0.63 -10.65
N GLN A 164 7.50 0.95 -10.09
CA GLN A 164 6.58 -0.06 -9.57
C GLN A 164 5.99 -0.92 -10.69
N LEU A 165 5.60 -0.32 -11.82
CA LEU A 165 5.12 -1.07 -12.98
C LEU A 165 6.19 -2.01 -13.52
N GLN A 166 7.45 -1.56 -13.60
CA GLN A 166 8.57 -2.43 -14.01
C GLN A 166 8.84 -3.55 -13.00
N ASN A 167 8.76 -3.27 -11.69
CA ASN A 167 8.90 -4.29 -10.65
C ASN A 167 7.79 -5.34 -10.72
N TYR A 168 6.56 -4.94 -11.06
CA TYR A 168 5.46 -5.89 -11.30
C TYR A 168 5.72 -6.74 -12.55
N LYS A 169 6.15 -6.13 -13.66
CA LYS A 169 6.46 -6.84 -14.92
C LYS A 169 7.55 -7.90 -14.71
N SER A 170 8.62 -7.56 -14.00
CA SER A 170 9.73 -8.47 -13.71
C SER A 170 9.42 -9.52 -12.63
N GLY A 171 8.36 -9.32 -11.84
CA GLY A 171 7.99 -10.18 -10.72
C GLY A 171 8.76 -9.89 -9.42
N VAL A 172 9.65 -8.88 -9.41
CA VAL A 172 10.29 -8.35 -8.19
C VAL A 172 9.23 -7.90 -7.17
N ARG A 173 8.11 -7.38 -7.66
CA ARG A 173 6.89 -7.14 -6.89
C ARG A 173 5.75 -7.99 -7.48
N GLY A 174 4.95 -8.64 -6.63
CA GLY A 174 3.84 -9.49 -7.07
C GLY A 174 4.26 -10.84 -7.68
N GLY A 175 5.51 -11.27 -7.47
CA GLY A 175 5.97 -12.62 -7.83
C GLY A 175 5.63 -13.70 -6.80
N ASP A 176 5.45 -13.33 -5.52
CA ASP A 176 5.08 -14.27 -4.46
C ASP A 176 3.55 -14.45 -4.40
N PRO A 177 3.03 -15.67 -4.64
CA PRO A 177 1.59 -15.93 -4.61
C PRO A 177 0.94 -15.72 -3.23
N LYS A 178 1.73 -15.63 -2.15
CA LYS A 178 1.23 -15.28 -0.80
C LYS A 178 0.83 -13.80 -0.71
N ASN A 179 1.41 -12.93 -1.54
CA ASN A 179 1.05 -11.53 -1.63
C ASN A 179 -0.02 -11.33 -2.71
N VAL A 180 -1.25 -11.78 -2.40
CA VAL A 180 -2.35 -11.86 -3.38
C VAL A 180 -2.67 -10.54 -4.05
N PHE A 181 -2.60 -9.42 -3.32
CA PHE A 181 -2.92 -8.10 -3.84
C PHE A 181 -1.85 -7.55 -4.79
N ASP A 182 -0.57 -7.78 -4.50
CA ASP A 182 0.49 -7.42 -5.46
C ASP A 182 0.49 -8.39 -6.66
N THR A 183 0.17 -9.67 -6.46
CA THR A 183 0.08 -10.66 -7.54
C THR A 183 -1.00 -10.29 -8.56
N GLN A 184 -2.11 -9.68 -8.11
CA GLN A 184 -3.17 -9.17 -8.98
C GLN A 184 -2.67 -8.08 -9.97
N MET A 185 -1.72 -7.24 -9.55
CA MET A 185 -1.21 -6.15 -10.39
C MET A 185 -0.21 -6.59 -11.45
N ARG A 186 0.43 -7.74 -11.27
CA ARG A 186 1.42 -8.26 -12.23
C ARG A 186 0.88 -8.43 -13.66
N PRO A 187 -0.23 -9.17 -13.91
CA PRO A 187 -0.78 -9.28 -15.27
C PRO A 187 -1.26 -7.93 -15.82
N MET A 188 -1.72 -7.01 -14.96
CA MET A 188 -2.12 -5.67 -15.39
C MET A 188 -0.91 -4.85 -15.87
N ALA A 189 0.23 -4.94 -15.19
CA ALA A 189 1.45 -4.29 -15.63
C ALA A 189 2.00 -4.90 -16.93
N MET A 190 1.79 -6.20 -17.16
CA MET A 190 2.24 -6.91 -18.36
C MET A 190 1.48 -6.50 -19.64
N VAL A 191 0.31 -5.87 -19.53
CA VAL A 191 -0.39 -5.32 -20.72
C VAL A 191 0.35 -4.13 -21.34
N LEU A 192 1.24 -3.49 -20.57
CA LEU A 192 2.09 -2.40 -21.02
C LEU A 192 3.33 -2.99 -21.70
N THR A 193 3.20 -3.30 -22.98
CA THR A 193 4.19 -4.09 -23.73
C THR A 193 5.48 -3.34 -24.06
N THR A 194 5.51 -2.02 -23.94
CA THR A 194 6.68 -1.18 -24.22
C THR A 194 6.98 -0.25 -23.03
N ASP A 195 8.22 0.22 -22.94
CA ASP A 195 8.59 1.22 -21.93
C ASP A 195 7.86 2.55 -22.17
N ALA A 196 7.67 2.94 -23.44
CA ALA A 196 6.84 4.09 -23.79
C ALA A 196 5.39 3.96 -23.26
N ALA A 197 4.80 2.76 -23.26
CA ALA A 197 3.46 2.56 -22.68
C ALA A 197 3.45 2.74 -21.15
N VAL A 198 4.54 2.35 -20.47
CA VAL A 198 4.72 2.57 -19.02
C VAL A 198 4.87 4.06 -18.74
N ASP A 199 5.72 4.76 -19.50
CA ASP A 199 5.96 6.20 -19.36
C ASP A 199 4.68 7.01 -19.64
N ASN A 200 3.92 6.65 -20.68
CA ASN A 200 2.65 7.28 -21.02
C ASN A 200 1.63 7.16 -19.87
N ILE A 201 1.49 5.96 -19.27
CA ILE A 201 0.59 5.77 -18.12
C ILE A 201 1.07 6.56 -16.91
N ALA A 202 2.38 6.55 -16.62
CA ALA A 202 2.92 7.31 -15.49
C ALA A 202 2.67 8.82 -15.65
N ALA A 203 2.92 9.36 -16.84
CA ALA A 203 2.62 10.75 -17.17
C ALA A 203 1.12 11.07 -17.04
N TYR A 204 0.23 10.18 -17.49
CA TYR A 204 -1.21 10.37 -17.32
C TYR A 204 -1.64 10.34 -15.86
N ILE A 205 -1.21 9.36 -15.06
CA ILE A 205 -1.54 9.26 -13.63
C ILE A 205 -1.10 10.50 -12.87
N ASN A 206 0.08 11.03 -13.20
CA ASN A 206 0.62 12.22 -12.56
C ASN A 206 -0.17 13.50 -12.91
N SER A 207 -0.88 13.51 -14.04
CA SER A 207 -1.79 14.60 -14.41
C SER A 207 -3.16 14.57 -13.71
N LEU A 208 -3.41 13.58 -12.84
CA LEU A 208 -4.66 13.43 -12.08
C LEU A 208 -4.58 14.13 -10.72
N ASP A 209 -5.70 14.73 -10.30
CA ASP A 209 -5.88 15.42 -9.01
C ASP A 209 -6.35 14.48 -7.87
#